data_AF-A0A833GR82-F1
#
_entry.id   AF-A0A833GR82-F1
#
_cell.length_a   1.000
_cell.length_b   1.000
_cell.length_c   1.000
_cell.angle_alpha   90.00
_cell.angle_beta   90.00
_cell.angle_gamma   90.00
#
_symmetry.space_group_name_H-M   'P 1'
#
loop_
_entity.id
_entity.type
_entity.pdbx_description
1 polymer ?
#
loop_
_entity_poly.entity_id
_entity_poly.type
_entity_poly.pdbx_seq_one_letter_code
_entity_poly.pdbx_strand_id
1 'polypeptide(L)'
;MKAHYKKLAGVALLGFALPMSAHAVATLQNGYVLAGVSDVGTLGSNSNTPPGILFDKTGTSTYGVNDFLTPGTPFEGFYLTTGNGGAYGNNNSGGSSFAFSLTQNSATSVTAVGTSSDGLFGISHLYSLTTLGGRSVISITTTLTNLGNEAASGLRFLRTLDPDPDVNAFGSYYTENVVLSDSEACGTGTQSGQTICIYTTSGLEHKAGVSSPWSTSPSDYLSGVDDGDGDYAIGLAFALGSLGAGQSLTFDYGYALGASRDDATGRVPEPGSALLVAAGLFGLARTLRGKRAKA
;
A
#
# COMPACT_ATOMS: atom_id res chain seq x y z
N MET A 1 -2.49 -13.22 75.28
CA MET A 1 -1.94 -13.09 73.90
C MET A 1 -2.44 -11.77 73.35
N LYS A 2 -1.55 -10.78 73.15
CA LYS A 2 -1.90 -9.41 72.71
C LYS A 2 -1.95 -9.36 71.19
N ALA A 3 -3.07 -8.94 70.62
CA ALA A 3 -3.24 -8.74 69.19
C ALA A 3 -2.69 -7.36 68.79
N HIS A 4 -1.71 -7.32 67.89
CA HIS A 4 -1.18 -6.10 67.28
C HIS A 4 -1.90 -5.83 65.96
N TYR A 5 -2.72 -4.79 65.92
CA TYR A 5 -3.22 -4.20 64.67
C TYR A 5 -2.11 -3.38 64.02
N LYS A 6 -1.58 -3.85 62.88
CA LYS A 6 -0.70 -3.06 62.01
C LYS A 6 -1.58 -2.23 61.06
N LYS A 7 -1.48 -0.90 61.16
CA LYS A 7 -2.04 0.05 60.19
C LYS A 7 -1.25 -0.08 58.88
N LEU A 8 -1.92 -0.45 57.79
CA LEU A 8 -1.38 -0.37 56.43
C LEU A 8 -1.53 1.08 55.94
N ALA A 9 -0.40 1.75 55.74
CA ALA A 9 -0.33 3.04 55.06
C ALA A 9 -0.47 2.80 53.54
N GLY A 10 -1.49 3.39 52.92
CA GLY A 10 -1.69 3.35 51.48
C GLY A 10 -0.63 4.18 50.77
N VAL A 11 0.14 3.54 49.88
CA VAL A 11 1.04 4.21 48.95
C VAL A 11 0.20 4.67 47.76
N ALA A 12 0.06 5.98 47.59
CA ALA A 12 -0.51 6.57 46.39
C ALA A 12 0.51 6.44 45.25
N LEU A 13 0.22 5.60 44.26
CA LEU A 13 0.93 5.55 42.99
C LEU A 13 0.61 6.84 42.20
N LEU A 14 1.51 7.82 42.23
CA LEU A 14 1.55 8.86 41.21
C LEU A 14 1.95 8.22 39.89
N GLY A 15 0.98 7.98 39.03
CA GLY A 15 1.23 7.61 37.63
C GLY A 15 1.86 8.79 36.91
N PHE A 16 3.13 8.65 36.55
CA PHE A 16 3.75 9.49 35.53
C PHE A 16 3.07 9.19 34.20
N ALA A 17 2.16 10.06 33.77
CA ALA A 17 1.74 10.10 32.38
C ALA A 17 2.95 10.58 31.57
N LEU A 18 3.64 9.67 30.90
CA LEU A 18 4.59 10.02 29.86
C LEU A 18 3.82 10.82 28.80
N PRO A 19 4.35 11.95 28.30
CA PRO A 19 3.73 12.62 27.17
C PRO A 19 3.77 11.67 25.98
N MET A 20 2.60 11.17 25.56
CA MET A 20 2.44 10.66 24.20
C MET A 20 2.74 11.86 23.30
N SER A 21 3.89 11.84 22.61
CA SER A 21 4.13 12.78 21.53
C SER A 21 2.97 12.64 20.55
N ALA A 22 2.18 13.70 20.39
CA ALA A 22 1.20 13.78 19.32
C ALA A 22 1.98 13.79 18.00
N HIS A 23 2.10 12.62 17.38
CA HIS A 23 2.70 12.46 16.07
C HIS A 23 1.84 13.20 15.04
N ALA A 24 2.45 14.07 14.24
CA ALA A 24 1.71 14.87 13.26
C ALA A 24 1.31 13.96 12.08
N VAL A 25 0.02 13.70 11.93
CA VAL A 25 -0.53 12.90 10.83
C VAL A 25 -1.18 13.83 9.80
N ALA A 26 -0.90 13.60 8.53
CA ALA A 26 -1.60 14.22 7.40
C ALA A 26 -2.63 13.24 6.81
N THR A 27 -3.56 13.72 5.99
CA THR A 27 -4.64 12.88 5.45
C THR A 27 -4.83 13.07 3.95
N LEU A 28 -5.16 11.99 3.27
CA LEU A 28 -5.60 11.98 1.88
C LEU A 28 -7.08 11.61 1.87
N GLN A 29 -7.92 12.44 1.26
CA GLN A 29 -9.36 12.26 1.24
C GLN A 29 -10.01 12.71 -0.08
N ASN A 30 -10.84 11.85 -0.66
CA ASN A 30 -11.81 12.20 -1.71
C ASN A 30 -13.07 11.32 -1.57
N GLY A 31 -14.00 11.34 -2.54
CA GLY A 31 -15.22 10.52 -2.48
C GLY A 31 -15.02 9.02 -2.27
N TYR A 32 -13.85 8.48 -2.63
CA TYR A 32 -13.57 7.04 -2.67
C TYR A 32 -12.51 6.59 -1.66
N VAL A 33 -11.52 7.42 -1.34
CA VAL A 33 -10.38 7.01 -0.50
C VAL A 33 -10.24 7.96 0.68
N LEU A 34 -10.04 7.39 1.87
CA LEU A 34 -9.54 8.08 3.05
C LEU A 34 -8.32 7.32 3.58
N ALA A 35 -7.15 7.97 3.58
CA ALA A 35 -5.92 7.36 4.06
C ALA A 35 -5.12 8.33 4.92
N GLY A 36 -4.44 7.81 5.94
CA GLY A 36 -3.45 8.55 6.71
C GLY A 36 -2.11 8.64 5.98
N VAL A 37 -1.33 9.67 6.30
CA VAL A 37 0.11 9.73 6.01
C VAL A 37 0.83 10.04 7.32
N SER A 38 1.72 9.15 7.72
CA SER A 38 2.42 9.22 8.99
C SER A 38 3.65 10.13 8.93
N ASP A 39 4.06 10.64 10.09
CA ASP A 39 5.32 11.37 10.27
C ASP A 39 6.56 10.47 10.24
N VAL A 40 6.40 9.17 9.96
CA VAL A 40 7.50 8.28 9.57
C VAL A 40 7.57 8.07 8.06
N GLY A 41 6.72 8.75 7.27
CA GLY A 41 6.76 8.73 5.80
C GLY A 41 6.06 7.54 5.16
N THR A 42 5.16 6.86 5.89
CA THR A 42 4.34 5.74 5.42
C THR A 42 2.89 6.16 5.20
N LEU A 43 2.09 5.30 4.58
CA LEU A 43 0.64 5.39 4.66
C LEU A 43 0.15 4.92 6.03
N GLY A 44 -1.07 5.36 6.39
CA GLY A 44 -1.68 5.14 7.70
C GLY A 44 -1.29 6.19 8.75
N SER A 45 -1.98 6.17 9.89
CA SER A 45 -1.89 7.21 10.93
C SER A 45 -1.05 6.78 12.13
N ASN A 46 0.03 6.02 11.90
CA ASN A 46 0.88 5.34 12.88
C ASN A 46 0.20 4.16 13.60
N SER A 47 0.69 2.96 13.28
CA SER A 47 0.24 1.67 13.82
C SER A 47 -1.27 1.50 13.60
N ASN A 48 -2.00 0.98 14.60
CA ASN A 48 -3.42 0.70 14.51
C ASN A 48 -4.31 1.95 14.63
N THR A 49 -3.74 3.16 14.54
CA THR A 49 -4.52 4.41 14.60
C THR A 49 -5.20 4.66 13.25
N PRO A 50 -6.53 4.80 13.19
CA PRO A 50 -7.22 5.17 11.96
C PRO A 50 -7.05 6.66 11.61
N PRO A 51 -7.17 7.03 10.31
CA PRO A 51 -7.33 6.13 9.18
C PRO A 51 -6.03 5.39 8.81
N GLY A 52 -6.15 4.10 8.45
CA GLY A 52 -5.15 3.38 7.66
C GLY A 52 -5.32 3.72 6.20
N ILE A 53 -5.98 2.82 5.47
CA ILE A 53 -6.42 3.01 4.10
C ILE A 53 -7.86 2.49 4.01
N LEU A 54 -8.82 3.40 3.87
CA LEU A 54 -10.25 3.08 3.78
C LEU A 54 -10.76 3.38 2.35
N PHE A 55 -11.66 2.54 1.86
CA PHE A 55 -12.23 2.67 0.51
C PHE A 55 -13.77 2.66 0.52
N ASP A 56 -14.36 3.70 -0.05
CA ASP A 56 -15.78 3.78 -0.36
C ASP A 56 -16.01 3.44 -1.84
N LYS A 57 -16.48 2.23 -2.11
CA LYS A 57 -16.84 1.78 -3.47
C LYS A 57 -17.93 2.62 -4.15
N THR A 58 -18.70 3.40 -3.39
CA THR A 58 -19.82 4.21 -3.92
C THR A 58 -19.42 5.64 -4.29
N GLY A 59 -18.26 6.11 -3.84
CA GLY A 59 -17.81 7.48 -4.10
C GLY A 59 -18.53 8.56 -3.28
N THR A 60 -19.21 8.18 -2.19
CA THR A 60 -20.04 9.09 -1.37
C THR A 60 -19.32 9.60 -0.12
N SER A 61 -18.03 9.29 0.05
CA SER A 61 -17.25 9.55 1.26
C SER A 61 -17.75 8.78 2.50
N THR A 62 -18.37 7.62 2.30
CA THR A 62 -18.85 6.71 3.34
C THR A 62 -18.00 5.44 3.36
N TYR A 63 -16.76 5.54 3.88
CA TYR A 63 -15.73 4.50 3.70
C TYR A 63 -15.95 3.18 4.46
N GLY A 64 -16.95 3.10 5.34
CA GLY A 64 -17.21 1.89 6.13
C GLY A 64 -16.11 1.59 7.15
N VAL A 65 -15.98 0.32 7.52
CA VAL A 65 -15.02 -0.16 8.54
C VAL A 65 -13.86 -0.97 7.98
N ASN A 66 -13.95 -1.39 6.71
CA ASN A 66 -12.91 -2.18 6.06
C ASN A 66 -11.70 -1.27 5.80
N ASP A 67 -10.64 -1.51 6.55
CA ASP A 67 -9.37 -0.80 6.46
C ASP A 67 -8.32 -1.80 5.98
N PHE A 68 -7.62 -1.47 4.91
CA PHE A 68 -6.61 -2.34 4.35
C PHE A 68 -5.35 -2.42 5.21
N LEU A 69 -5.14 -1.54 6.20
CA LEU A 69 -3.84 -1.38 6.85
C LEU A 69 -3.86 -1.40 8.38
N THR A 70 -4.86 -0.79 9.02
CA THR A 70 -4.84 -0.71 10.50
C THR A 70 -5.12 -2.00 11.27
N PRO A 71 -5.74 -3.06 10.72
CA PRO A 71 -5.95 -4.28 11.49
C PRO A 71 -4.65 -4.99 11.92
N GLY A 72 -4.75 -5.87 12.93
CA GLY A 72 -3.65 -6.75 13.34
C GLY A 72 -2.34 -6.04 13.68
N THR A 73 -1.28 -6.41 12.95
CA THR A 73 0.04 -5.77 13.01
C THR A 73 0.25 -4.98 11.73
N PRO A 74 -0.07 -3.68 11.70
CA PRO A 74 0.02 -2.88 10.48
C PRO A 74 1.41 -2.94 9.88
N PHE A 75 1.47 -3.24 8.58
CA PHE A 75 2.72 -3.35 7.86
C PHE A 75 2.61 -2.60 6.53
N GLU A 76 3.08 -1.35 6.53
CA GLU A 76 3.26 -0.55 5.33
C GLU A 76 4.55 0.25 5.46
N GLY A 77 5.38 0.21 4.43
CA GLY A 77 6.69 0.83 4.50
C GLY A 77 7.42 0.84 3.19
N PHE A 78 8.56 1.52 3.20
CA PHE A 78 9.54 1.44 2.13
C PHE A 78 10.92 1.10 2.67
N TYR A 79 11.74 0.48 1.81
CA TYR A 79 13.08 0.04 2.13
C TYR A 79 14.03 0.38 0.99
N LEU A 80 15.17 0.97 1.32
CA LEU A 80 16.27 1.32 0.42
C LEU A 80 17.50 0.52 0.82
N THR A 81 18.12 -0.16 -0.15
CA THR A 81 19.42 -0.82 0.05
C THR A 81 20.46 -0.29 -0.92
N THR A 82 21.73 -0.38 -0.54
CA THR A 82 22.88 -0.01 -1.38
C THR A 82 23.76 -1.23 -1.65
N GLY A 83 24.55 -1.19 -2.72
CA GLY A 83 25.48 -2.26 -3.09
C GLY A 83 26.59 -2.50 -2.05
N ASN A 84 26.85 -1.53 -1.18
CA ASN A 84 27.85 -1.63 -0.12
C ASN A 84 27.25 -2.07 1.23
N GLY A 85 25.99 -2.52 1.24
CA GLY A 85 25.33 -3.03 2.45
C GLY A 85 24.62 -1.99 3.30
N GLY A 86 24.45 -0.75 2.81
CA GLY A 86 23.58 0.23 3.45
C GLY A 86 22.12 -0.24 3.38
N ALA A 87 21.38 -0.12 4.48
CA ALA A 87 19.98 -0.50 4.57
C ALA A 87 19.22 0.55 5.35
N TYR A 88 18.16 1.08 4.74
CA TYR A 88 17.31 2.11 5.29
C TYR A 88 15.87 1.69 5.09
N GLY A 89 15.00 2.00 6.04
CA GLY A 89 13.58 1.79 5.82
C GLY A 89 12.72 2.35 6.92
N ASN A 90 11.42 2.21 6.75
CA ASN A 90 10.44 2.58 7.74
C ASN A 90 9.33 1.53 7.79
N ASN A 91 8.51 1.62 8.83
CA ASN A 91 7.29 0.84 8.94
C ASN A 91 6.25 1.67 9.69
N ASN A 92 5.01 1.62 9.24
CA ASN A 92 3.92 2.34 9.87
C ASN A 92 3.61 1.85 11.29
N SER A 93 3.96 0.61 11.67
CA SER A 93 3.89 0.12 13.06
C SER A 93 5.02 0.65 13.95
N GLY A 94 6.05 1.26 13.38
CA GLY A 94 7.11 1.96 14.11
C GLY A 94 8.49 1.83 13.46
N GLY A 95 9.38 2.76 13.82
CA GLY A 95 10.76 2.80 13.34
C GLY A 95 10.90 3.44 11.97
N SER A 96 11.92 4.29 11.83
CA SER A 96 12.29 4.89 10.55
C SER A 96 13.77 5.22 10.54
N SER A 97 14.46 4.88 9.45
CA SER A 97 15.81 5.34 9.17
C SER A 97 15.85 6.79 8.68
N PHE A 98 14.69 7.42 8.45
CA PHE A 98 14.55 8.79 7.96
C PHE A 98 13.78 9.66 8.95
N ALA A 99 14.23 10.89 9.15
CA ALA A 99 13.47 11.92 9.86
C ALA A 99 12.59 12.66 8.86
N PHE A 100 11.27 12.49 8.94
CA PHE A 100 10.32 13.08 8.00
C PHE A 100 9.69 14.38 8.51
N SER A 101 9.30 15.23 7.56
CA SER A 101 8.39 16.35 7.75
C SER A 101 7.26 16.23 6.74
N LEU A 102 6.03 16.49 7.19
CA LEU A 102 4.83 16.43 6.37
C LEU A 102 4.35 17.81 5.98
N THR A 103 3.83 17.92 4.75
CA THR A 103 3.12 19.09 4.25
C THR A 103 1.79 18.64 3.65
N GLN A 104 0.68 19.08 4.25
CA GLN A 104 -0.65 18.91 3.67
C GLN A 104 -0.84 19.93 2.55
N ASN A 105 -0.75 19.52 1.28
CA ASN A 105 -0.87 20.43 0.14
C ASN A 105 -2.34 20.75 -0.18
N SER A 106 -3.20 19.73 -0.11
CA SER A 106 -4.65 19.81 -0.29
C SER A 106 -5.31 18.55 0.29
N ALA A 107 -6.65 18.46 0.30
CA ALA A 107 -7.33 17.24 0.75
C ALA A 107 -6.87 15.97 0.01
N THR A 108 -6.46 16.09 -1.25
CA THR A 108 -6.05 14.95 -2.10
C THR A 108 -4.54 14.86 -2.28
N SER A 109 -3.73 15.66 -1.59
CA SER A 109 -2.27 15.66 -1.79
C SER A 109 -1.50 15.99 -0.51
N VAL A 110 -0.49 15.16 -0.23
CA VAL A 110 0.43 15.30 0.89
C VAL A 110 1.85 15.09 0.40
N THR A 111 2.78 15.93 0.84
CA THR A 111 4.22 15.72 0.63
C THR A 111 4.86 15.27 1.94
N ALA A 112 5.62 14.18 1.90
CA ALA A 112 6.55 13.78 2.97
C ALA A 112 7.98 13.97 2.48
N VAL A 113 8.82 14.69 3.22
CA VAL A 113 10.24 14.86 2.92
C VAL A 113 11.05 14.35 4.09
N GLY A 114 12.02 13.47 3.82
CA GLY A 114 12.86 12.86 4.83
C GLY A 114 14.33 12.91 4.47
N THR A 115 15.18 12.89 5.50
CA THR A 115 16.63 12.67 5.38
C THR A 115 17.02 11.49 6.22
N SER A 116 17.87 10.60 5.70
CA SER A 116 18.35 9.44 6.43
C SER A 116 19.14 9.87 7.68
N SER A 117 19.14 9.03 8.71
CA SER A 117 19.79 9.33 9.99
C SER A 117 21.30 9.56 9.90
N ASP A 118 21.95 9.01 8.88
CA ASP A 118 23.36 9.23 8.55
C ASP A 118 23.60 10.41 7.58
N GLY A 119 22.54 11.06 7.11
CA GLY A 119 22.59 12.21 6.21
C GLY A 119 22.98 11.87 4.76
N LEU A 120 23.07 10.60 4.39
CA LEU A 120 23.51 10.19 3.04
C LEU A 120 22.41 10.25 1.98
N PHE A 121 21.14 10.13 2.37
CA PHE A 121 20.02 10.10 1.44
C PHE A 121 18.93 11.07 1.84
N GLY A 122 18.48 11.85 0.86
CA GLY A 122 17.22 12.60 0.91
C GLY A 122 16.15 11.81 0.18
N ILE A 123 14.93 11.78 0.72
CA ILE A 123 13.80 11.18 0.05
C ILE A 123 12.58 12.09 0.14
N SER A 124 11.82 12.19 -0.94
CA SER A 124 10.52 12.86 -0.94
C SER A 124 9.48 11.96 -1.57
N HIS A 125 8.33 11.85 -0.91
CA HIS A 125 7.13 11.22 -1.43
C HIS A 125 6.07 12.29 -1.65
N LEU A 126 5.58 12.41 -2.88
CA LEU A 126 4.33 13.10 -3.16
C LEU A 126 3.22 12.06 -3.25
N TYR A 127 2.36 12.04 -2.24
CA TYR A 127 1.14 11.26 -2.23
C TYR A 127 0.02 12.06 -2.86
N SER A 128 -0.71 11.48 -3.81
CA SER A 128 -1.86 12.14 -4.45
C SER A 128 -2.99 11.16 -4.75
N LEU A 129 -4.23 11.57 -4.48
CA LEU A 129 -5.41 10.83 -4.92
C LEU A 129 -5.74 11.19 -6.37
N THR A 130 -5.79 10.18 -7.23
CA THR A 130 -6.06 10.33 -8.67
C THR A 130 -6.93 9.19 -9.19
N THR A 131 -7.18 9.18 -10.49
CA THR A 131 -7.80 8.07 -11.20
C THR A 131 -6.91 7.58 -12.33
N LEU A 132 -6.79 6.27 -12.50
CA LEU A 132 -6.05 5.65 -13.59
C LEU A 132 -6.94 4.60 -14.26
N GLY A 133 -7.30 4.81 -15.52
CA GLY A 133 -8.19 3.85 -16.23
C GLY A 133 -9.54 3.62 -15.54
N GLY A 134 -10.06 4.62 -14.82
CA GLY A 134 -11.29 4.50 -14.03
C GLY A 134 -11.12 3.95 -12.61
N ARG A 135 -9.92 3.50 -12.23
CA ARG A 135 -9.58 3.00 -10.89
C ARG A 135 -9.32 4.17 -9.94
N SER A 136 -9.71 4.05 -8.68
CA SER A 136 -9.31 4.99 -7.61
C SER A 136 -7.87 4.69 -7.18
N VAL A 137 -7.02 5.70 -7.13
CA VAL A 137 -5.57 5.51 -6.96
C VAL A 137 -4.99 6.43 -5.90
N ILE A 138 -4.16 5.87 -5.04
CA ILE A 138 -3.15 6.60 -4.26
C ILE A 138 -1.84 6.55 -5.06
N SER A 139 -1.54 7.62 -5.79
CA SER A 139 -0.31 7.77 -6.56
C SER A 139 0.80 8.23 -5.65
N ILE A 140 1.99 7.66 -5.83
CA ILE A 140 3.19 7.97 -5.06
C ILE A 140 4.31 8.27 -6.05
N THR A 141 4.70 9.55 -6.12
CA THR A 141 5.91 9.95 -6.83
C THR A 141 7.03 10.07 -5.81
N THR A 142 8.05 9.23 -5.95
CA THR A 142 9.22 9.22 -5.05
C THR A 142 10.41 9.85 -5.75
N THR A 143 11.05 10.80 -5.07
CA THR A 143 12.36 11.34 -5.47
C THR A 143 13.39 10.94 -4.43
N LEU A 144 14.38 10.15 -4.85
CA LEU A 144 15.55 9.78 -4.05
C LEU A 144 16.74 10.65 -4.46
N THR A 145 17.42 11.25 -3.50
CA THR A 145 18.60 12.09 -3.70
C THR A 145 19.77 11.52 -2.92
N ASN A 146 20.92 11.38 -3.59
CA ASN A 146 22.18 11.09 -2.90
C ASN A 146 22.76 12.41 -2.35
N LEU A 147 22.73 12.57 -1.04
CA LEU A 147 23.27 13.74 -0.32
C LEU A 147 24.74 13.54 0.10
N GLY A 148 25.28 12.33 -0.11
CA GLY A 148 26.68 12.02 0.13
C GLY A 148 27.62 12.68 -0.89
N ASN A 149 28.92 12.57 -0.62
CA ASN A 149 29.97 13.12 -1.47
C ASN A 149 30.46 12.14 -2.55
N GLU A 150 30.03 10.87 -2.49
CA GLU A 150 30.43 9.80 -3.38
C GLU A 150 29.22 9.21 -4.10
N ALA A 151 29.44 8.54 -5.23
CA ALA A 151 28.37 7.82 -5.91
C ALA A 151 27.87 6.64 -5.06
N ALA A 152 26.55 6.55 -4.90
CA ALA A 152 25.88 5.41 -4.29
C ALA A 152 25.47 4.43 -5.40
N SER A 153 26.07 3.24 -5.40
CA SER A 153 25.81 2.19 -6.41
C SER A 153 24.97 1.04 -5.88
N GLY A 154 24.35 0.29 -6.78
CA GLY A 154 23.55 -0.88 -6.41
C GLY A 154 22.32 -0.53 -5.59
N LEU A 155 21.74 0.65 -5.83
CA LEU A 155 20.56 1.13 -5.15
C LEU A 155 19.35 0.29 -5.54
N ARG A 156 18.61 -0.17 -4.54
CA ARG A 156 17.34 -0.87 -4.72
C ARG A 156 16.31 -0.32 -3.75
N PHE A 157 15.10 -0.14 -4.22
CA PHE A 157 13.98 0.39 -3.43
C PHE A 157 12.86 -0.63 -3.38
N LEU A 158 12.12 -0.71 -2.28
CA LEU A 158 10.93 -1.52 -2.11
C LEU A 158 9.84 -0.65 -1.48
N ARG A 159 8.61 -0.76 -1.98
CA ARG A 159 7.39 -0.38 -1.25
C ARG A 159 6.59 -1.64 -0.97
N THR A 160 6.03 -1.78 0.23
CA THR A 160 5.30 -2.99 0.62
C THR A 160 4.15 -2.66 1.56
N LEU A 161 3.10 -3.48 1.51
CA LEU A 161 1.87 -3.40 2.29
C LEU A 161 1.41 -4.82 2.62
N ASP A 162 0.97 -5.07 3.84
CA ASP A 162 0.16 -6.23 4.22
C ASP A 162 -1.34 -5.85 4.25
N PRO A 163 -2.12 -6.25 3.24
CA PRO A 163 -3.51 -5.82 3.10
C PRO A 163 -4.48 -6.70 3.89
N ASP A 164 -5.25 -6.08 4.79
CA ASP A 164 -6.20 -6.74 5.72
C ASP A 164 -7.68 -6.29 5.56
N PRO A 165 -8.24 -6.21 4.35
CA PRO A 165 -9.53 -5.55 4.11
C PRO A 165 -10.73 -6.14 4.86
N ASP A 166 -10.67 -7.40 5.28
CA ASP A 166 -11.79 -8.13 5.86
C ASP A 166 -11.71 -8.29 7.38
N VAL A 167 -10.64 -7.86 8.05
CA VAL A 167 -10.48 -8.09 9.48
C VAL A 167 -11.54 -7.34 10.30
N ASN A 168 -11.76 -6.06 10.01
CA ASN A 168 -12.66 -5.24 10.83
C ASN A 168 -14.13 -5.66 10.73
N ALA A 169 -14.58 -6.12 9.56
CA ALA A 169 -15.96 -6.55 9.35
C ALA A 169 -16.19 -8.05 9.57
N PHE A 170 -15.18 -8.88 9.32
CA PHE A 170 -15.32 -10.33 9.27
C PHE A 170 -14.30 -11.11 10.11
N GLY A 171 -13.32 -10.44 10.73
CA GLY A 171 -12.32 -11.06 11.59
C GLY A 171 -11.31 -11.94 10.87
N SER A 172 -11.12 -11.74 9.55
CA SER A 172 -10.22 -12.56 8.72
C SER A 172 -9.02 -11.76 8.23
N TYR A 173 -7.82 -12.23 8.58
CA TYR A 173 -6.52 -11.80 8.02
C TYR A 173 -6.17 -12.51 6.70
N TYR A 174 -6.96 -13.53 6.32
CA TYR A 174 -6.71 -14.24 5.07
C TYR A 174 -7.07 -13.35 3.88
N THR A 175 -6.08 -13.07 3.04
CA THR A 175 -6.21 -12.29 1.81
C THR A 175 -5.84 -13.15 0.60
N GLU A 176 -6.67 -13.09 -0.46
CA GLU A 176 -6.32 -13.69 -1.76
C GLU A 176 -5.32 -12.77 -2.45
N ASN A 177 -4.06 -13.20 -2.52
CA ASN A 177 -2.95 -12.44 -3.07
C ASN A 177 -2.55 -12.99 -4.43
N VAL A 178 -2.22 -12.10 -5.37
CA VAL A 178 -1.80 -12.51 -6.71
C VAL A 178 -0.77 -11.56 -7.29
N VAL A 179 0.30 -12.12 -7.85
CA VAL A 179 1.20 -11.39 -8.76
C VAL A 179 0.60 -11.44 -10.16
N LEU A 180 0.16 -10.29 -10.67
CA LEU A 180 -0.47 -10.20 -12.00
C LEU A 180 0.55 -9.99 -13.11
N SER A 181 1.65 -9.32 -12.80
CA SER A 181 2.78 -9.05 -13.69
C SER A 181 3.99 -8.59 -12.87
N ASP A 182 5.14 -8.39 -13.52
CA ASP A 182 6.28 -7.73 -12.88
C ASP A 182 5.91 -6.31 -12.36
N SER A 183 4.86 -5.68 -12.88
CA SER A 183 4.46 -4.31 -12.53
C SER A 183 3.28 -4.22 -11.57
N GLU A 184 2.67 -5.34 -11.16
CA GLU A 184 1.42 -5.30 -10.39
C GLU A 184 1.18 -6.57 -9.56
N ALA A 185 0.87 -6.39 -8.27
CA ALA A 185 0.37 -7.43 -7.38
C ALA A 185 -0.83 -6.90 -6.56
N CYS A 186 -1.75 -7.78 -6.19
CA CYS A 186 -2.98 -7.40 -5.50
C CYS A 186 -3.27 -8.29 -4.30
N GLY A 187 -3.89 -7.72 -3.27
CA GLY A 187 -4.53 -8.44 -2.17
C GLY A 187 -6.03 -8.16 -2.14
N THR A 188 -6.83 -9.23 -2.12
CA THR A 188 -8.30 -9.18 -2.18
C THR A 188 -8.94 -9.82 -0.95
N GLY A 189 -9.84 -9.09 -0.29
CA GLY A 189 -10.68 -9.65 0.77
C GLY A 189 -11.63 -10.71 0.21
N THR A 190 -11.56 -11.93 0.73
CA THR A 190 -12.39 -13.06 0.27
C THR A 190 -13.88 -12.89 0.56
N GLN A 191 -14.25 -12.01 1.49
CA GLN A 191 -15.62 -11.78 1.92
C GLN A 191 -16.17 -10.45 1.40
N SER A 192 -15.40 -9.36 1.48
CA SER A 192 -15.85 -8.07 0.94
C SER A 192 -15.63 -7.90 -0.57
N GLY A 193 -14.70 -8.65 -1.15
CA GLY A 193 -14.20 -8.44 -2.51
C GLY A 193 -13.30 -7.21 -2.65
N GLN A 194 -13.18 -6.38 -1.61
CA GLN A 194 -12.38 -5.16 -1.70
C GLN A 194 -10.93 -5.50 -1.95
N THR A 195 -10.35 -4.82 -2.93
CA THR A 195 -9.03 -5.14 -3.46
C THR A 195 -8.16 -3.90 -3.45
N ILE A 196 -6.90 -4.09 -3.06
CA ILE A 196 -5.83 -3.12 -3.23
C ILE A 196 -4.71 -3.75 -4.06
N CYS A 197 -4.24 -3.02 -5.06
CA CYS A 197 -3.16 -3.46 -5.95
C CYS A 197 -2.00 -2.48 -5.89
N ILE A 198 -0.81 -2.96 -5.54
CA ILE A 198 0.42 -2.19 -5.72
C ILE A 198 0.84 -2.26 -7.18
N TYR A 199 1.18 -1.13 -7.79
CA TYR A 199 1.52 -1.07 -9.21
C TYR A 199 2.54 0.01 -9.55
N THR A 200 3.13 -0.08 -10.75
CA THR A 200 3.92 1.00 -11.35
C THR A 200 3.74 1.07 -12.86
N THR A 201 3.95 2.27 -13.40
CA THR A 201 4.10 2.53 -14.85
C THR A 201 5.51 3.01 -15.20
N SER A 202 6.44 2.99 -14.24
CA SER A 202 7.83 3.40 -14.41
C SER A 202 8.55 2.47 -15.38
N GLY A 203 9.41 3.03 -16.21
CA GLY A 203 10.29 2.27 -17.11
C GLY A 203 11.55 1.73 -16.44
N LEU A 204 11.75 1.98 -15.13
CA LEU A 204 12.87 1.41 -14.37
C LEU A 204 12.73 -0.11 -14.26
N GLU A 205 13.83 -0.83 -14.06
CA GLU A 205 13.76 -2.26 -13.74
C GLU A 205 13.06 -2.46 -12.39
N HIS A 206 12.03 -3.29 -12.36
CA HIS A 206 11.18 -3.50 -11.20
C HIS A 206 10.56 -4.89 -11.18
N LYS A 207 10.05 -5.30 -10.01
CA LYS A 207 9.29 -6.52 -9.84
C LYS A 207 8.31 -6.44 -8.66
N ALA A 208 7.06 -6.78 -8.92
CA ALA A 208 6.03 -6.98 -7.92
C ALA A 208 6.11 -8.40 -7.35
N GLY A 209 5.62 -8.60 -6.13
CA GLY A 209 5.67 -9.89 -5.46
C GLY A 209 4.72 -9.99 -4.27
N VAL A 210 4.62 -11.21 -3.74
CA VAL A 210 3.86 -11.54 -2.54
C VAL A 210 4.76 -12.29 -1.56
N SER A 211 4.87 -11.80 -0.34
CA SER A 211 5.83 -12.29 0.65
C SER A 211 5.16 -12.68 1.97
N SER A 212 5.19 -13.98 2.26
CA SER A 212 4.70 -14.54 3.52
C SER A 212 5.46 -14.12 4.77
N PRO A 213 6.80 -13.93 4.77
CA PRO A 213 7.49 -13.42 5.94
C PRO A 213 7.43 -11.88 6.08
N TRP A 214 6.61 -11.20 5.26
CA TRP A 214 6.59 -9.74 5.15
C TRP A 214 7.98 -9.17 4.89
N SER A 215 8.64 -9.67 3.84
CA SER A 215 10.03 -9.31 3.56
C SER A 215 10.20 -7.80 3.35
N THR A 216 11.26 -7.27 3.93
CA THR A 216 11.70 -5.87 3.79
C THR A 216 12.89 -5.73 2.84
N SER A 217 13.32 -6.84 2.22
CA SER A 217 14.44 -6.89 1.28
C SER A 217 13.95 -6.63 -0.14
N PRO A 218 14.39 -5.53 -0.80
CA PRO A 218 14.09 -5.33 -2.22
C PRO A 218 14.56 -6.48 -3.11
N SER A 219 15.61 -7.19 -2.72
CA SER A 219 16.18 -8.30 -3.50
C SER A 219 15.23 -9.50 -3.59
N ASP A 220 14.42 -9.74 -2.57
CA ASP A 220 13.49 -10.88 -2.54
C ASP A 220 12.41 -10.68 -3.60
N TYR A 221 11.84 -9.47 -3.66
CA TYR A 221 10.88 -9.07 -4.69
C TYR A 221 11.50 -9.05 -6.09
N LEU A 222 12.70 -8.49 -6.27
CA LEU A 222 13.41 -8.50 -7.55
C LEU A 222 13.73 -9.93 -8.03
N SER A 223 13.87 -10.90 -7.12
CA SER A 223 14.02 -12.32 -7.48
C SER A 223 12.70 -12.99 -7.88
N GLY A 224 11.55 -12.37 -7.56
CA GLY A 224 10.21 -12.88 -7.88
C GLY A 224 9.56 -13.68 -6.78
N VAL A 225 9.62 -13.20 -5.53
CA VAL A 225 8.87 -13.81 -4.43
C VAL A 225 7.37 -13.81 -4.75
N ASP A 226 6.75 -14.97 -4.62
CA ASP A 226 5.32 -15.19 -4.81
C ASP A 226 4.91 -16.38 -3.94
N ASP A 227 4.60 -16.10 -2.68
CA ASP A 227 4.25 -17.12 -1.69
C ASP A 227 2.76 -17.52 -1.71
N GLY A 228 1.96 -16.93 -2.62
CA GLY A 228 0.53 -17.22 -2.76
C GLY A 228 -0.37 -16.48 -1.76
N ASP A 229 -1.48 -17.11 -1.37
CA ASP A 229 -2.50 -16.48 -0.52
C ASP A 229 -2.21 -16.59 0.99
N GLY A 230 -2.63 -15.59 1.75
CA GLY A 230 -2.47 -15.57 3.20
C GLY A 230 -2.46 -14.16 3.78
N ASP A 231 -2.09 -14.10 5.06
CA ASP A 231 -1.77 -12.87 5.79
C ASP A 231 -0.38 -12.37 5.37
N TYR A 232 -0.24 -12.00 4.11
CA TYR A 232 1.02 -11.83 3.38
C TYR A 232 1.11 -10.45 2.74
N ALA A 233 2.34 -9.92 2.69
CA ALA A 233 2.59 -8.62 2.14
C ALA A 233 2.65 -8.66 0.60
N ILE A 234 1.95 -7.73 -0.05
CA ILE A 234 2.19 -7.36 -1.44
C ILE A 234 3.28 -6.28 -1.49
N GLY A 235 4.13 -6.31 -2.50
CA GLY A 235 5.19 -5.33 -2.63
C GLY A 235 5.69 -5.14 -4.05
N LEU A 236 6.44 -4.07 -4.24
CA LEU A 236 7.01 -3.66 -5.51
C LEU A 236 8.42 -3.11 -5.28
N ALA A 237 9.40 -3.81 -5.85
CA ALA A 237 10.80 -3.41 -5.77
C ALA A 237 11.30 -2.86 -7.11
N PHE A 238 12.28 -1.95 -7.03
CA PHE A 238 12.96 -1.31 -8.14
C PHE A 238 14.47 -1.51 -8.00
N ALA A 239 15.14 -1.81 -9.12
CA ALA A 239 16.59 -1.68 -9.24
C ALA A 239 16.91 -0.29 -9.80
N LEU A 240 17.38 0.61 -8.93
CA LEU A 240 17.62 2.02 -9.26
C LEU A 240 19.01 2.29 -9.85
N GLY A 241 19.91 1.31 -9.80
CA GLY A 241 21.27 1.42 -10.34
C GLY A 241 22.18 2.27 -9.44
N SER A 242 22.72 3.36 -9.97
CA SER A 242 23.66 4.24 -9.25
C SER A 242 23.21 5.69 -9.31
N LEU A 243 23.40 6.41 -8.21
CA LEU A 243 23.22 7.86 -8.12
C LEU A 243 24.53 8.52 -7.74
N GLY A 244 25.03 9.42 -8.60
CA GLY A 244 26.18 10.27 -8.28
C GLY A 244 25.90 11.21 -7.11
N ALA A 245 26.95 11.77 -6.51
CA ALA A 245 26.84 12.76 -5.44
C ALA A 245 25.96 13.95 -5.89
N GLY A 246 24.97 14.32 -5.07
CA GLY A 246 24.00 15.38 -5.36
C GLY A 246 22.96 15.07 -6.43
N GLN A 247 22.99 13.88 -7.05
CA GLN A 247 22.00 13.50 -8.06
C GLN A 247 20.71 12.98 -7.43
N SER A 248 19.62 13.16 -8.18
CA SER A 248 18.30 12.64 -7.83
C SER A 248 17.74 11.74 -8.92
N LEU A 249 16.93 10.76 -8.52
CA LEU A 249 16.10 9.93 -9.38
C LEU A 249 14.65 10.02 -8.90
N THR A 250 13.73 10.24 -9.84
CA THR A 250 12.29 10.27 -9.59
C THR A 250 11.60 9.12 -10.30
N PHE A 251 10.67 8.46 -9.63
CA PHE A 251 9.90 7.34 -10.16
C PHE A 251 8.52 7.25 -9.52
N ASP A 252 7.58 6.69 -10.27
CA ASP A 252 6.15 6.66 -9.93
C ASP A 252 5.67 5.23 -9.69
N TYR A 253 4.89 5.05 -8.65
CA TYR A 253 4.16 3.83 -8.32
C TYR A 253 2.92 4.20 -7.49
N GLY A 254 2.14 3.23 -7.04
CA GLY A 254 1.04 3.54 -6.16
C GLY A 254 0.22 2.33 -5.78
N TYR A 255 -0.91 2.63 -5.15
CA TYR A 255 -1.94 1.65 -4.82
C TYR A 255 -3.22 2.01 -5.55
N ALA A 256 -3.81 1.06 -6.25
CA ALA A 256 -5.13 1.19 -6.82
C ALA A 256 -6.14 0.38 -6.01
N LEU A 257 -7.31 0.96 -5.80
CA LEU A 257 -8.36 0.40 -4.96
C LEU A 257 -9.61 0.13 -5.81
N GLY A 258 -10.30 -0.96 -5.49
CA GLY A 258 -11.53 -1.34 -6.16
C GLY A 258 -12.44 -2.18 -5.27
N ALA A 259 -13.72 -2.24 -5.66
CA ALA A 259 -14.71 -3.08 -4.99
C ALA A 259 -14.52 -4.57 -5.30
N SER A 260 -13.72 -4.85 -6.33
CA SER A 260 -13.31 -6.16 -6.80
C SER A 260 -11.90 -6.05 -7.41
N ARG A 261 -11.26 -7.18 -7.68
CA ARG A 261 -9.96 -7.22 -8.37
C ARG A 261 -10.03 -6.66 -9.79
N ASP A 262 -11.13 -6.87 -10.50
CA ASP A 262 -11.32 -6.32 -11.85
C ASP A 262 -11.40 -4.79 -11.81
N ASP A 263 -12.17 -4.24 -10.87
CA ASP A 263 -12.23 -2.79 -10.65
C ASP A 263 -10.88 -2.24 -10.22
N ALA A 264 -10.18 -2.93 -9.32
CA ALA A 264 -8.91 -2.50 -8.77
C ALA A 264 -7.77 -2.62 -9.77
N THR A 265 -7.90 -3.41 -10.84
CA THR A 265 -6.89 -3.57 -11.92
C THR A 265 -7.27 -2.80 -13.20
N GLY A 266 -8.50 -2.27 -13.28
CA GLY A 266 -9.02 -1.61 -14.47
C GLY A 266 -9.28 -2.59 -15.62
N ARG A 267 -9.31 -3.89 -15.35
CA ARG A 267 -9.78 -4.89 -16.30
C ARG A 267 -11.29 -4.73 -16.40
N VAL A 268 -11.75 -4.15 -17.49
CA VAL A 268 -13.17 -4.14 -17.82
C VAL A 268 -13.60 -5.60 -17.99
N PRO A 269 -14.59 -6.11 -17.23
CA PRO A 269 -15.14 -7.43 -17.49
C PRO A 269 -15.53 -7.49 -18.95
N GLU A 270 -15.04 -8.48 -19.71
CA GLU A 270 -15.43 -8.61 -21.11
C GLU A 270 -16.96 -8.55 -21.16
N PRO A 271 -17.56 -7.56 -21.85
CA PRO A 271 -18.99 -7.43 -21.78
C PRO A 271 -19.58 -8.73 -22.32
N GLY A 272 -20.76 -9.10 -21.84
CA GLY A 272 -21.55 -10.20 -22.42
C GLY A 272 -21.81 -10.06 -23.92
N SER A 273 -21.26 -9.05 -24.61
CA SER A 273 -21.03 -8.97 -26.05
C SER A 273 -20.61 -10.29 -26.70
N ALA A 274 -19.73 -11.11 -26.11
CA ALA A 274 -19.43 -12.42 -26.70
C ALA A 274 -20.69 -13.33 -26.73
N LEU A 275 -21.48 -13.29 -25.66
CA LEU A 275 -22.74 -14.00 -25.49
C LEU A 275 -23.87 -13.41 -26.37
N LEU A 276 -23.92 -12.09 -26.53
CA LEU A 276 -24.85 -11.38 -27.41
C LEU A 276 -24.52 -11.58 -28.89
N VAL A 277 -23.24 -11.61 -29.26
CA VAL A 277 -22.76 -11.95 -30.60
C VAL A 277 -23.05 -13.42 -30.89
N ALA A 278 -22.80 -14.32 -29.95
CA ALA A 278 -23.17 -15.73 -30.08
C ALA A 278 -24.69 -15.90 -30.26
N ALA A 279 -25.50 -15.25 -29.42
CA ALA A 279 -26.96 -15.28 -29.53
C ALA A 279 -27.46 -14.68 -30.86
N GLY A 280 -26.86 -13.59 -31.32
CA GLY A 280 -27.15 -12.97 -32.61
C GLY A 280 -26.82 -13.87 -33.80
N LEU A 281 -25.65 -14.53 -33.78
CA LEU A 281 -25.22 -15.48 -34.80
C LEU A 281 -26.11 -16.74 -34.82
N PHE A 282 -26.50 -17.26 -33.66
CA PHE A 282 -27.46 -18.36 -33.55
C PHE A 282 -28.85 -17.97 -34.11
N GLY A 283 -29.31 -16.74 -33.85
CA GLY A 283 -30.54 -16.19 -34.42
C GLY A 283 -30.49 -16.10 -35.95
N LEU A 284 -29.37 -15.64 -36.51
CA LEU A 284 -29.16 -15.58 -37.97
C LEU A 284 -29.11 -16.97 -38.62
N ALA A 285 -28.44 -17.93 -37.99
CA ALA A 285 -28.35 -19.30 -38.51
C ALA A 285 -29.72 -19.97 -38.57
N ARG A 286 -30.58 -19.73 -37.57
CA ARG A 286 -31.97 -20.26 -37.52
C ARG A 286 -32.85 -19.66 -38.62
N THR A 287 -32.73 -18.36 -38.87
CA THR A 287 -33.49 -17.67 -39.92
C THR A 287 -33.05 -18.07 -41.33
N LEU A 288 -31.75 -18.30 -41.56
CA LEU A 288 -31.23 -18.80 -42.83
C LEU A 288 -31.66 -20.25 -43.12
N ARG A 289 -31.70 -21.12 -42.11
CA ARG A 289 -32.22 -22.49 -42.25
C ARG A 289 -33.72 -22.53 -42.53
N GLY A 290 -34.50 -21.66 -41.89
CA GLY A 290 -35.95 -21.58 -42.11
C GLY A 290 -36.35 -21.14 -43.53
N LYS A 291 -35.52 -20.33 -44.20
CA LYS A 291 -35.75 -19.92 -45.60
C LYS A 291 -35.41 -21.00 -46.62
N ARG A 292 -34.42 -21.85 -46.36
CA ARG A 292 -34.05 -22.97 -47.25
C ARG A 292 -35.01 -24.16 -47.22
N ALA A 293 -35.79 -24.31 -46.15
CA ALA A 293 -36.79 -25.39 -46.03
C ALA A 293 -38.15 -25.05 -46.68
N LYS A 294 -38.32 -23.83 -47.20
CA LYS A 294 -39.56 -23.34 -47.83
C LYS A 294 -39.41 -23.03 -49.33
N ALA A 295 -38.27 -23.37 -49.92
CA ALA A 295 -38.02 -23.38 -51.36
C ALA A 295 -37.91 -24.83 -51.82
#